data_AF-A0A644SQE3-F1
#
_entry.id   AF-A0A644SQE3-F1
#
_cell.length_a   1.000
_cell.length_b   1.000
_cell.length_c   1.000
_cell.angle_alpha   90.00
_cell.angle_beta   90.00
_cell.angle_gamma   90.00
#
_symmetry.space_group_name_H-M   'P 1'
#
loop_
_entity.id
_entity.type
_entity.pdbx_description
1 polymer ?
#
loop_
_entity_poly.entity_id
_entity_poly.type
_entity_poly.pdbx_seq_one_letter_code
_entity_poly.pdbx_strand_id
1 'polypeptide(L)'
;MKKLIYLSFIAILSFLYSCSSQINIDPKTLEEITTSNQFTFMAERANPTNFDVINIMNSMPNGNSARMLDLDYGYTVVLKEKELDVTLPYFGRMFNPSYDTSKNSYRFTSKDFTLSKILNKKGNLVYTISPKDVDHVRVIYIEVYKNGSAYISIDSNDRQPISYNGYLMKNEISKK
;
A
#
# COMPACT_ATOMS: atom_id res chain seq x y z
N MET A 1 -13.99 -36.85 -32.37
CA MET A 1 -14.54 -36.42 -31.08
C MET A 1 -13.54 -36.60 -29.92
N LYS A 2 -12.97 -37.79 -29.69
CA LYS A 2 -11.98 -38.02 -28.61
C LYS A 2 -10.75 -37.08 -28.67
N LYS A 3 -10.18 -36.82 -29.87
CA LYS A 3 -9.04 -35.88 -30.04
C LYS A 3 -9.38 -34.42 -29.72
N LEU A 4 -10.63 -33.98 -29.92
CA LEU A 4 -11.09 -32.64 -29.54
C LEU A 4 -11.28 -32.51 -28.02
N ILE A 5 -11.67 -33.60 -27.35
CA ILE A 5 -11.78 -33.65 -25.88
C ILE A 5 -10.38 -33.54 -25.24
N TYR A 6 -9.37 -34.23 -25.78
CA TYR A 6 -7.99 -34.09 -25.29
C TYR A 6 -7.40 -32.70 -25.52
N LEU A 7 -7.72 -32.04 -26.64
CA LEU A 7 -7.29 -30.65 -26.89
C LEU A 7 -7.94 -29.65 -25.92
N SER A 8 -9.22 -29.85 -25.58
CA SER A 8 -9.93 -29.04 -24.58
C SER A 8 -9.34 -29.21 -23.17
N PHE A 9 -8.94 -30.44 -22.82
CA PHE A 9 -8.35 -30.74 -21.51
C PHE A 9 -6.95 -30.11 -21.33
N ILE A 10 -6.15 -30.04 -22.40
CA ILE A 10 -4.83 -29.38 -22.40
C ILE A 10 -4.98 -27.85 -22.27
N ALA A 11 -5.97 -27.25 -22.93
CA ALA A 11 -6.23 -25.81 -22.86
C ALA A 11 -6.67 -25.35 -21.45
N ILE A 12 -7.44 -26.17 -20.75
CA ILE A 12 -7.88 -25.89 -19.36
C ILE A 12 -6.70 -25.97 -18.37
N LEU A 13 -5.74 -26.88 -18.61
CA LEU A 13 -4.57 -27.04 -17.74
C LEU A 13 -3.58 -25.86 -17.84
N SER A 14 -3.53 -25.19 -19.00
CA SER A 14 -2.71 -23.98 -19.21
C SER A 14 -3.25 -22.71 -18.53
N PHE A 15 -4.53 -22.67 -18.12
CA PHE A 15 -5.09 -21.54 -17.36
C PHE A 15 -4.71 -21.55 -15.87
N LEU A 16 -4.15 -22.65 -15.35
CA LEU A 16 -3.79 -22.78 -13.93
C LEU A 16 -2.36 -22.31 -13.61
N TYR A 17 -1.59 -21.86 -14.61
CA TYR A 17 -0.21 -21.41 -14.45
C TYR A 17 -0.04 -19.89 -14.43
N SER A 18 -1.10 -19.11 -14.23
CA SER A 18 -0.96 -17.69 -13.89
C SER A 18 -0.56 -17.54 -12.41
N CYS A 19 0.68 -17.92 -12.10
CA CYS A 19 1.32 -17.58 -10.84
C CYS A 19 1.75 -16.11 -10.94
N SER A 20 0.96 -15.20 -10.38
CA SER A 20 1.47 -13.85 -10.12
C SER A 20 2.68 -13.99 -9.20
N SER A 21 3.81 -13.41 -9.58
CA SER A 21 5.03 -13.41 -8.77
C SER A 21 4.77 -12.62 -7.49
N GLN A 22 4.37 -13.31 -6.43
CA GLN A 22 4.26 -12.71 -5.11
C GLN A 22 5.68 -12.51 -4.58
N ILE A 23 6.05 -11.26 -4.30
CA ILE A 23 7.27 -10.94 -3.57
C ILE A 23 7.09 -11.52 -2.16
N ASN A 24 7.72 -12.67 -1.91
CA ASN A 24 7.76 -13.29 -0.60
C ASN A 24 9.04 -12.83 0.08
N ILE A 25 8.90 -12.06 1.15
CA ILE A 25 10.04 -11.75 2.01
C ILE A 25 10.42 -12.99 2.80
N ASP A 26 11.73 -13.19 3.02
CA ASP A 26 12.20 -14.26 3.90
C ASP A 26 11.65 -14.06 5.33
N PRO A 27 11.06 -15.10 5.96
CA PRO A 27 10.44 -14.99 7.28
C PRO A 27 11.36 -14.42 8.37
N LYS A 28 12.67 -14.70 8.34
CA LYS A 28 13.61 -14.15 9.34
C LYS A 28 13.78 -12.65 9.16
N THR A 29 13.84 -12.20 7.91
CA THR A 29 13.90 -10.76 7.60
C THR A 29 12.61 -10.06 8.03
N LEU A 30 11.44 -10.68 7.82
CA LEU A 30 10.17 -10.13 8.29
C LEU A 30 10.14 -10.00 9.82
N GLU A 31 10.60 -11.04 10.52
CA GLU A 31 10.70 -11.04 11.98
C GLU A 31 11.64 -9.95 12.50
N GLU A 32 12.81 -9.76 11.87
CA GLU A 32 13.77 -8.71 12.20
C GLU A 32 13.16 -7.30 12.09
N ILE A 33 12.55 -6.98 10.94
CA ILE A 33 12.03 -5.63 10.66
C ILE A 33 10.77 -5.32 11.48
N THR A 34 9.95 -6.33 11.76
CA THR A 34 8.74 -6.17 12.58
C THR A 34 9.04 -6.17 14.08
N THR A 35 10.13 -6.81 14.52
CA THR A 35 10.59 -6.72 15.91
C THR A 35 11.21 -5.36 16.20
N SER A 36 12.07 -4.87 15.30
CA SER A 36 12.71 -3.55 15.41
C SER A 36 11.76 -2.38 15.13
N ASN A 37 10.57 -2.63 14.57
CA ASN A 37 9.64 -1.61 14.06
C ASN A 37 10.30 -0.66 13.04
N GLN A 38 11.23 -1.17 12.24
CA GLN A 38 11.97 -0.39 11.26
C GLN A 38 11.88 -1.07 9.90
N PHE A 39 11.08 -0.48 9.02
CA PHE A 39 10.80 -1.05 7.70
C PHE A 39 10.34 0.02 6.74
N THR A 40 10.44 -0.30 5.46
CA THR A 40 9.86 0.46 4.37
C THR A 40 8.70 -0.35 3.83
N PHE A 41 7.50 0.23 3.81
CA PHE A 41 6.41 -0.26 2.98
C PHE A 41 6.58 0.30 1.58
N MET A 42 6.56 -0.55 0.57
CA MET A 42 6.54 -0.17 -0.84
C MET A 42 5.14 -0.41 -1.40
N ALA A 43 4.48 0.66 -1.83
CA ALA A 43 3.14 0.59 -2.38
C ALA A 43 3.17 0.09 -3.82
N GLU A 44 2.33 -0.89 -4.14
CA GLU A 44 2.15 -1.42 -5.50
C GLU A 44 0.82 -0.98 -6.11
N ARG A 45 -0.16 -0.63 -5.27
CA ARG A 45 -1.48 -0.23 -5.76
C ARG A 45 -2.19 0.71 -4.79
N ALA A 46 -2.79 1.77 -5.30
CA ALA A 46 -3.70 2.63 -4.55
C ALA A 46 -5.16 2.16 -4.67
N ASN A 47 -5.96 2.34 -3.62
CA ASN A 47 -7.35 1.94 -3.55
C ASN A 47 -8.19 3.12 -3.01
N PRO A 48 -8.60 4.06 -3.87
CA PRO A 48 -9.45 5.17 -3.47
C PRO A 48 -10.84 4.67 -3.06
N THR A 49 -11.44 5.30 -2.06
CA THR A 49 -12.80 4.95 -1.58
C THR A 49 -13.91 5.71 -2.31
N ASN A 50 -13.56 6.73 -3.10
CA ASN A 50 -14.51 7.62 -3.75
C ASN A 50 -15.07 7.04 -5.06
N PHE A 51 -16.41 6.92 -5.15
CA PHE A 51 -17.09 6.40 -6.33
C PHE A 51 -16.97 7.29 -7.57
N ASP A 52 -16.90 8.62 -7.44
CA ASP A 52 -16.73 9.53 -8.57
C ASP A 52 -15.38 9.30 -9.26
N VAL A 53 -14.31 9.12 -8.48
CA VAL A 53 -12.99 8.75 -9.02
C VAL A 53 -13.12 7.44 -9.79
N ILE A 54 -13.71 6.41 -9.18
CA ILE A 54 -13.89 5.10 -9.82
C ILE A 54 -14.72 5.20 -11.10
N ASN A 55 -15.78 6.00 -11.10
CA ASN A 55 -16.66 6.21 -12.26
C ASN A 55 -15.92 6.92 -13.40
N ILE A 56 -15.16 7.98 -13.09
CA ILE A 56 -14.32 8.69 -14.08
C ILE A 56 -13.32 7.72 -14.69
N MET A 57 -12.61 6.95 -13.86
CA MET A 57 -11.66 5.94 -14.33
C MET A 57 -12.31 4.92 -15.27
N ASN A 58 -13.51 4.44 -14.94
CA ASN A 58 -14.25 3.47 -15.75
C ASN A 58 -14.87 4.06 -17.03
N SER A 59 -14.97 5.39 -17.13
CA SER A 59 -15.46 6.08 -18.32
C SER A 59 -14.40 6.28 -19.42
N MET A 60 -13.13 6.01 -19.12
CA MET A 60 -12.03 6.20 -20.07
C MET A 60 -12.07 5.15 -21.19
N PRO A 61 -12.13 5.53 -22.47
CA PRO A 61 -12.12 4.58 -23.57
C PRO A 61 -10.78 3.84 -23.67
N ASN A 62 -10.82 2.53 -23.91
CA ASN A 62 -9.65 1.62 -24.03
C ASN A 62 -8.74 1.53 -22.79
N GLY A 63 -9.13 2.13 -21.66
CA GLY A 63 -8.36 2.07 -20.42
C GLY A 63 -8.68 0.81 -19.63
N ASN A 64 -7.66 0.00 -19.34
CA ASN A 64 -7.76 -0.98 -18.27
C ASN A 64 -7.72 -0.19 -16.95
N SER A 65 -8.82 0.48 -16.59
CA SER A 65 -8.94 1.46 -15.51
C SER A 65 -8.35 0.96 -14.19
N ALA A 66 -8.45 -0.35 -13.94
CA ALA A 66 -7.86 -1.03 -12.81
C ALA A 66 -6.33 -0.89 -12.68
N ARG A 67 -5.60 -0.79 -13.80
CA ARG A 67 -4.14 -0.63 -13.86
C ARG A 67 -3.67 0.80 -13.63
N MET A 68 -4.55 1.79 -13.76
CA MET A 68 -4.17 3.18 -13.54
C MET A 68 -3.86 3.49 -12.08
N LEU A 69 -4.23 2.59 -11.17
CA LEU A 69 -3.91 2.66 -9.75
C LEU A 69 -2.74 1.77 -9.36
N ASP A 70 -2.20 0.99 -10.30
CA ASP A 70 -0.96 0.27 -10.08
C ASP A 70 0.17 1.30 -10.05
N LEU A 71 1.04 1.17 -9.05
CA LEU A 71 2.06 2.15 -8.73
C LEU A 71 3.43 1.60 -9.12
N ASP A 72 4.22 2.42 -9.80
CA ASP A 72 5.63 2.16 -10.02
C ASP A 72 6.42 2.22 -8.69
N TYR A 73 7.64 1.70 -8.71
CA TYR A 73 8.54 1.75 -7.56
C TYR A 73 8.80 3.20 -7.09
N GLY A 74 8.87 3.42 -5.77
CA GLY A 74 9.25 4.70 -5.16
C GLY A 74 8.14 5.38 -4.34
N TYR A 75 6.96 4.77 -4.24
CA TYR A 75 5.93 5.22 -3.31
C TYR A 75 6.00 4.44 -2.00
N THR A 76 6.41 5.12 -0.92
CA THR A 76 6.85 4.45 0.31
C THR A 76 6.26 5.03 1.58
N VAL A 77 6.20 4.19 2.61
CA VAL A 77 6.15 4.62 4.01
C VAL A 77 7.35 4.03 4.72
N VAL A 78 8.29 4.88 5.12
CA VAL A 78 9.52 4.49 5.80
C VAL A 78 9.36 4.78 7.29
N LEU A 79 9.29 3.72 8.09
CA LEU A 79 9.27 3.80 9.54
C LEU A 79 10.68 3.58 10.07
N LYS A 80 11.21 4.57 10.80
CA LYS A 80 12.46 4.53 11.54
C LYS A 80 12.17 4.78 13.02
N GLU A 81 13.19 4.64 13.88
CA GLU A 81 13.04 4.80 15.33
C GLU A 81 12.39 6.13 15.76
N LYS A 82 12.73 7.24 15.10
CA LYS A 82 12.29 8.61 15.47
C LYS A 82 11.77 9.41 14.28
N GLU A 83 11.49 8.73 13.18
CA GLU A 83 11.13 9.39 11.93
C GLU A 83 10.18 8.49 11.14
N LEU A 84 9.07 9.08 10.70
CA LEU A 84 8.14 8.51 9.77
C LEU A 84 8.20 9.35 8.49
N ASP A 85 8.65 8.76 7.39
CA ASP A 85 8.70 9.43 6.10
C ASP A 85 7.68 8.80 5.15
N VAL A 86 6.75 9.60 4.63
CA VAL A 86 5.63 9.15 3.82
C VAL A 86 5.71 9.81 2.46
N THR A 87 5.67 8.98 1.41
CA THR A 87 5.59 9.38 0.00
C THR A 87 4.56 8.50 -0.69
N LEU A 88 3.29 8.89 -0.64
CA LEU A 88 2.18 8.17 -1.27
C LEU A 88 1.32 9.11 -2.13
N PRO A 89 0.88 8.66 -3.33
CA PRO A 89 0.00 9.45 -4.18
C PRO A 89 -1.42 9.46 -3.59
N TYR A 90 -2.19 10.52 -3.81
CA TYR A 90 -3.58 10.59 -3.36
C TYR A 90 -4.53 10.66 -4.55
N PHE A 91 -5.57 9.84 -4.52
CA PHE A 91 -6.67 9.83 -5.48
C PHE A 91 -7.98 9.90 -4.70
N GLY A 92 -8.75 10.97 -4.86
CA GLY A 92 -9.96 11.15 -4.08
C GLY A 92 -10.39 12.60 -3.99
N ARG A 93 -11.43 12.85 -3.18
CA ARG A 93 -11.88 14.21 -2.90
C ARG A 93 -11.09 14.79 -1.73
N MET A 94 -10.56 16.00 -1.92
CA MET A 94 -10.08 16.84 -0.83
C MET A 94 -11.20 17.82 -0.46
N PHE A 95 -11.41 18.04 0.83
CA PHE A 95 -12.38 18.99 1.35
C PHE A 95 -11.81 20.41 1.42
N ASN A 96 -10.51 20.52 1.73
CA ASN A 96 -9.77 21.77 1.82
C ASN A 96 -8.53 21.74 0.89
N PRO A 97 -8.71 21.79 -0.45
CA PRO A 97 -7.59 21.76 -1.37
C PRO A 97 -6.69 23.00 -1.25
N SER A 98 -5.39 22.82 -1.44
CA SER A 98 -4.42 23.92 -1.51
C SER A 98 -4.04 24.19 -2.96
N TYR A 99 -3.74 25.46 -3.27
CA TYR A 99 -3.07 25.82 -4.53
C TYR A 99 -1.62 25.34 -4.58
N ASP A 100 -1.02 25.09 -3.42
CA ASP A 100 0.28 24.44 -3.34
C ASP A 100 0.14 22.95 -3.68
N THR A 101 0.55 22.59 -4.89
CA THR A 101 0.42 21.23 -5.42
C THR A 101 1.22 20.20 -4.64
N SER A 102 2.24 20.62 -3.86
CA SER A 102 3.00 19.70 -3.00
C SER A 102 2.15 19.09 -1.87
N LYS A 103 1.05 19.76 -1.49
CA LYS A 103 0.13 19.35 -0.41
C LYS A 103 -1.00 18.42 -0.87
N ASN A 104 -1.09 18.15 -2.16
CA ASN A 104 -2.18 17.36 -2.75
C ASN A 104 -1.93 15.85 -2.68
N SER A 105 -0.71 15.41 -2.35
CA SER A 105 -0.34 14.01 -2.04
C SER A 105 -0.03 13.82 -0.55
N TYR A 106 0.22 12.59 -0.10
CA TYR A 106 0.86 12.37 1.20
C TYR A 106 2.38 12.37 1.02
N ARG A 107 2.98 13.55 1.16
CA ARG A 107 4.43 13.74 1.11
C ARG A 107 4.87 14.54 2.33
N PHE A 108 5.29 13.84 3.37
CA PHE A 108 5.69 14.48 4.62
C PHE A 108 6.65 13.59 5.41
N THR A 109 7.41 14.25 6.28
CA THR A 109 8.20 13.59 7.32
C THR A 109 7.67 14.05 8.67
N SER A 110 7.40 13.09 9.57
CA SER A 110 6.98 13.33 10.94
C SER A 110 8.06 12.84 11.90
N LYS A 111 8.40 13.66 12.88
CA LYS A 111 9.32 13.31 13.99
C LYS A 111 8.60 13.22 15.33
N ASP A 112 7.35 13.67 15.38
CA ASP A 112 6.47 13.53 16.53
C ASP A 112 5.23 12.70 16.15
N PHE A 113 5.25 11.43 16.51
CA PHE A 113 4.15 10.50 16.27
C PHE A 113 4.05 9.45 17.37
N THR A 114 2.83 8.96 17.61
CA THR A 114 2.62 7.78 18.46
C THR A 114 2.58 6.51 17.61
N LEU A 115 3.15 5.42 18.12
CA LEU A 115 3.14 4.11 17.50
C LEU A 115 2.53 3.08 18.46
N SER A 116 1.51 2.34 18.02
CA SER A 116 1.07 1.11 18.69
C SER A 116 1.08 -0.07 17.74
N LYS A 117 1.34 -1.27 18.27
CA LYS A 117 1.42 -2.52 17.52
C LYS A 117 0.63 -3.60 18.24
N ILE A 118 -0.29 -4.24 17.54
CA ILE A 118 -1.09 -5.35 18.07
C ILE A 118 -1.07 -6.55 17.11
N LEU A 119 -1.35 -7.73 17.64
CA LEU A 119 -1.68 -8.90 16.82
C LEU A 119 -3.21 -8.99 16.70
N ASN A 120 -3.73 -8.98 15.47
CA ASN A 120 -5.16 -9.11 15.26
C ASN A 120 -5.62 -10.58 15.36
N LYS A 121 -6.94 -10.81 15.32
CA LYS A 121 -7.54 -12.16 15.42
C LYS A 121 -7.11 -13.12 14.31
N LYS A 122 -6.61 -12.61 13.18
CA LYS A 122 -6.10 -13.40 12.05
C LYS A 122 -4.61 -13.72 12.19
N GLY A 123 -3.96 -13.22 13.24
CA GLY A 123 -2.52 -13.39 13.47
C GLY A 123 -1.65 -12.48 12.61
N ASN A 124 -2.20 -11.37 12.11
CA ASN A 124 -1.46 -10.32 11.40
C ASN A 124 -1.05 -9.22 12.38
N LEU A 125 0.12 -8.63 12.16
CA LEU A 125 0.54 -7.46 12.93
C LEU A 125 -0.17 -6.22 12.39
N VAL A 126 -0.73 -5.41 13.27
CA VAL A 126 -1.38 -4.14 12.93
C VAL A 126 -0.68 -3.02 13.66
N TYR A 127 -0.07 -2.11 12.90
CA TYR A 127 0.49 -0.87 13.40
C TYR A 127 -0.56 0.23 13.30
N THR A 128 -0.66 1.06 14.34
CA THR A 128 -1.44 2.29 14.34
C THR A 128 -0.50 3.44 14.63
N ILE A 129 -0.37 4.36 13.66
CA ILE A 129 0.56 5.50 13.72
C ILE A 129 -0.24 6.79 13.66
N SER A 130 -0.07 7.68 14.64
CA SER A 130 -0.70 9.01 14.64
C SER A 130 0.36 10.10 14.73
N PRO A 131 0.70 10.75 13.61
CA PRO A 131 1.48 11.97 13.60
C PRO A 131 0.82 13.07 14.45
N LYS A 132 1.64 13.92 15.07
CA LYS A 132 1.23 15.08 15.88
C LYS A 132 1.68 16.40 15.27
N ASP A 133 2.68 16.35 14.41
CA ASP A 133 3.29 17.45 13.67
C ASP A 133 2.82 17.54 12.20
N VAL A 134 1.81 16.75 11.82
CA VAL A 134 1.21 16.73 10.48
C VAL A 134 -0.29 16.99 10.60
N ASP A 135 -0.79 17.99 9.86
CA ASP A 135 -2.17 18.50 9.98
C ASP A 135 -3.20 17.70 9.18
N HIS A 136 -2.82 17.17 8.03
CA HIS A 136 -3.70 16.50 7.08
C HIS A 136 -3.89 15.00 7.33
N VAL A 137 -3.06 14.37 8.17
CA VAL A 137 -3.17 12.94 8.52
C VAL A 137 -3.58 12.76 9.96
N ARG A 138 -4.66 12.01 10.20
CA ARG A 138 -5.13 11.67 11.56
C ARG A 138 -4.47 10.40 12.07
N VAL A 139 -4.54 9.34 11.28
CA VAL A 139 -3.97 8.04 11.64
C VAL A 139 -3.66 7.21 10.40
N ILE A 140 -2.60 6.43 10.50
CA ILE A 140 -2.17 5.45 9.50
C ILE A 140 -2.25 4.06 10.15
N TYR A 141 -3.00 3.18 9.51
CA TYR A 141 -3.06 1.76 9.87
C TYR A 141 -2.21 0.96 8.90
N ILE A 142 -1.33 0.10 9.40
CA ILE A 142 -0.53 -0.83 8.58
C ILE A 142 -0.82 -2.25 9.05
N GLU A 143 -1.49 -3.04 8.24
CA GLU A 143 -1.64 -4.49 8.47
C GLU A 143 -0.56 -5.24 7.71
N VAL A 144 0.24 -6.04 8.41
CA VAL A 144 1.34 -6.83 7.85
C VAL A 144 0.95 -8.30 7.90
N TYR A 145 0.91 -8.92 6.73
CA TYR A 145 0.62 -10.33 6.54
C TYR A 145 1.87 -11.19 6.71
N LYS A 146 1.68 -12.48 7.00
CA LYS A 146 2.77 -13.42 7.29
C LYS A 146 3.74 -13.66 6.12
N ASN A 147 3.33 -13.35 4.90
CA ASN A 147 4.13 -13.46 3.69
C ASN A 147 4.94 -12.18 3.37
N GLY A 148 4.82 -11.14 4.20
CA GLY A 148 5.48 -9.84 3.99
C GLY A 148 4.69 -8.86 3.13
N SER A 149 3.58 -9.27 2.52
CA SER A 149 2.59 -8.34 1.97
C SER A 149 2.02 -7.48 3.09
N ALA A 150 1.58 -6.27 2.74
CA ALA A 150 1.01 -5.34 3.70
C ALA A 150 -0.08 -4.49 3.06
N TYR A 151 -0.97 -3.99 3.92
CA TYR A 151 -2.05 -3.08 3.58
C TYR A 151 -1.93 -1.83 4.45
N ILE A 152 -1.97 -0.66 3.81
CA ILE A 152 -2.01 0.63 4.51
C ILE A 152 -3.38 1.27 4.31
N SER A 153 -3.96 1.81 5.38
CA SER A 153 -5.14 2.69 5.33
C SER A 153 -4.84 4.00 6.03
N ILE A 154 -5.08 5.12 5.35
CA ILE A 154 -4.87 6.46 5.89
C ILE A 154 -6.21 7.13 6.11
N ASP A 155 -6.48 7.51 7.36
CA ASP A 155 -7.58 8.41 7.72
C ASP A 155 -7.01 9.82 7.91
N SER A 156 -7.72 10.79 7.33
CA SER A 156 -7.23 12.15 7.12
C SER A 156 -8.22 13.18 7.64
N ASN A 157 -7.73 14.38 7.92
CA ASN A 157 -8.56 15.46 8.43
C ASN A 157 -9.14 16.33 7.31
N ASP A 158 -8.48 16.38 6.15
CA ASP A 158 -8.76 17.33 5.07
C ASP A 158 -9.28 16.66 3.78
N ARG A 159 -9.34 15.32 3.75
CA ARG A 159 -9.67 14.54 2.55
C ARG A 159 -10.25 13.18 2.90
N GLN A 160 -10.84 12.51 1.91
CA GLN A 160 -11.40 11.17 2.11
C GLN A 160 -10.30 10.13 2.40
N PRO A 161 -10.61 9.06 3.15
CA PRO A 161 -9.68 7.98 3.37
C PRO A 161 -9.31 7.26 2.07
N ILE A 162 -8.08 6.75 2.03
CA ILE A 162 -7.54 5.93 0.94
C ILE A 162 -6.71 4.81 1.53
N SER A 163 -6.57 3.73 0.79
CA SER A 163 -5.70 2.63 1.17
C SER A 163 -4.78 2.18 0.04
N TYR A 164 -3.78 1.37 0.40
CA TYR A 164 -2.75 0.89 -0.51
C TYR A 164 -2.44 -0.57 -0.22
N ASN A 165 -2.21 -1.34 -1.28
CA ASN A 165 -1.60 -2.66 -1.18
C ASN A 165 -0.11 -2.55 -1.52
N GLY A 166 0.70 -3.38 -0.90
CA GLY A 166 2.12 -3.42 -1.16
C GLY A 166 2.82 -4.49 -0.32
N TYR A 167 4.10 -4.30 -0.06
CA TYR A 167 4.92 -5.22 0.69
C TYR A 167 5.94 -4.47 1.56
N LEU A 168 6.41 -5.13 2.61
CA LEU A 168 7.51 -4.61 3.42
C LEU A 168 8.86 -4.90 2.78
N MET A 169 9.83 -4.05 3.06
CA MET A 169 11.25 -4.25 2.79
C MET A 169 12.08 -3.68 3.95
N LYS A 170 13.32 -4.13 4.07
CA LYS A 170 14.28 -3.54 5.00
C LYS A 170 14.55 -2.09 4.57
N ASN A 171 14.69 -1.20 5.54
CA ASN A 171 15.10 0.18 5.27
C ASN A 171 16.43 0.19 4.52
N GLU A 172 16.52 0.99 3.46
CA GLU A 172 17.80 1.20 2.78
C GLU A 172 18.79 1.85 3.75
N ILE A 173 19.99 1.28 3.81
CA ILE A 173 21.09 1.88 4.57
C ILE A 173 21.57 3.07 3.74
N SER A 174 21.19 4.29 4.14
CA SER A 174 21.78 5.50 3.57
C SER A 174 23.29 5.45 3.78
N LYS A 175 24.05 5.18 2.72
CA LYS A 175 25.49 5.41 2.70
C LYS A 175 25.66 6.93 2.75
N LYS A 176 25.95 7.44 3.95
CA LYS A 176 26.47 8.80 4.12
C LYS A 176 27.83 8.96 3.44
#